data_AF-A0A0F3QJP4-F1
#
_entry.id   AF-A0A0F3QJP4-F1
#
_cell.length_a   1.000
_cell.length_b   1.000
_cell.length_c   1.000
_cell.angle_alpha   90.00
_cell.angle_beta   90.00
_cell.angle_gamma   90.00
#
_symmetry.space_group_name_H-M   'P 1'
#
loop_
_entity.id
_entity.type
_entity.pdbx_description
1 polymer ?
#
loop_
_entity_poly.entity_id
_entity_poly.type
_entity_poly.pdbx_seq_one_letter_code
_entity_poly.pdbx_strand_id
1 'polypeptide(L)' 'MALATKVKEFLEEKLKQEKIDRKYLAEVTDVPYTTISRIMRAEVNREFNPEIDTILKIAKYFSCTTDEVIKRTVPNTNS' A
#
# COMPACT_ATOMS: atom_id res chain seq x y z
N MET A 1 -5.15 -6.91 -12.09
CA MET A 1 -4.01 -6.61 -11.19
C MET A 1 -4.39 -7.02 -9.77
N ALA A 2 -3.54 -7.79 -9.08
CA ALA A 2 -3.80 -8.28 -7.72
C ALA A 2 -3.79 -7.11 -6.71
N LEU A 3 -4.48 -7.27 -5.58
CA LEU A 3 -4.53 -6.22 -4.54
C LEU A 3 -3.13 -5.85 -4.04
N ALA A 4 -2.28 -6.83 -3.72
CA ALA A 4 -0.93 -6.56 -3.25
C ALA A 4 -0.05 -5.79 -4.26
N THR A 5 -0.22 -6.01 -5.56
CA THR A 5 0.53 -5.24 -6.57
C THR A 5 0.06 -3.80 -6.66
N LYS A 6 -1.25 -3.53 -6.46
CA LYS A 6 -1.75 -2.15 -6.39
C LYS A 6 -1.20 -1.40 -5.17
N VAL A 7 -1.19 -2.06 -4.01
CA VAL A 7 -0.61 -1.50 -2.78
C VAL A 7 0.90 -1.30 -2.94
N LYS A 8 1.61 -2.22 -3.60
CA LYS A 8 3.02 -2.06 -3.95
C LYS A 8 3.27 -0.79 -4.76
N GLU A 9 2.54 -0.59 -5.85
CA GLU A 9 2.71 0.59 -6.70
C GLU A 9 2.45 1.89 -5.93
N PHE A 10 1.40 1.92 -5.09
CA PHE A 10 1.13 3.05 -4.22
C PHE A 10 2.30 3.35 -3.27
N LEU A 11 2.87 2.31 -2.64
CA LEU A 11 4.02 2.48 -1.75
C LEU A 11 5.28 2.93 -2.51
N GLU A 12 5.55 2.40 -3.69
CA GLU A 12 6.68 2.83 -4.52
C GLU A 12 6.62 4.32 -4.87
N GLU A 13 5.42 4.81 -5.21
CA GLU A 13 5.18 6.23 -5.46
C GLU A 13 5.43 7.08 -4.21
N LYS A 14 4.82 6.70 -3.08
CA LYS A 14 4.90 7.48 -1.83
C LYS A 14 6.28 7.48 -1.20
N LEU A 15 6.96 6.32 -1.12
CA LEU A 15 8.32 6.22 -0.59
C LEU A 15 9.29 7.11 -1.37
N LYS A 16 9.14 7.17 -2.71
CA LYS A 16 9.94 8.04 -3.58
C LYS A 16 9.61 9.52 -3.39
N GLN A 17 8.33 9.88 -3.29
CA GLN A 17 7.87 11.25 -3.10
C GLN A 17 8.35 11.84 -1.77
N GLU A 18 8.21 11.07 -0.69
CA GLU A 18 8.56 11.52 0.67
C GLU A 18 10.02 11.27 1.04
N LYS A 19 10.79 10.59 0.17
CA LYS A 19 12.19 10.21 0.39
C LYS A 19 12.40 9.40 1.67
N ILE A 20 11.46 8.51 1.98
CA ILE A 20 11.51 7.59 3.11
C ILE A 20 11.77 6.16 2.62
N ASP A 21 12.33 5.32 3.49
CA ASP A 21 12.58 3.92 3.19
C ASP A 21 11.55 2.97 3.85
N ARG A 22 11.64 1.69 3.50
CA ARG A 22 10.74 0.64 4.00
C ARG A 22 10.88 0.41 5.50
N LYS A 23 12.07 0.63 6.05
CA LYS A 23 12.37 0.39 7.46
C LYS A 23 11.71 1.48 8.30
N TYR A 24 11.88 2.72 7.89
CA TYR A 24 11.20 3.86 8.48
C TYR A 24 9.68 3.69 8.41
N LEU A 25 9.12 3.35 7.24
CA LEU A 25 7.68 3.12 7.09
C LEU A 25 7.17 2.04 8.07
N ALA A 26 7.87 0.91 8.19
CA ALA A 26 7.50 -0.17 9.11
C ALA A 26 7.46 0.31 10.56
N GLU A 27 8.44 1.11 10.98
CA GLU A 27 8.54 1.66 12.33
C GLU A 27 7.40 2.64 12.64
N VAL A 28 7.14 3.61 11.75
CA VAL A 28 6.13 4.66 12.01
C VAL A 28 4.68 4.18 11.83
N THR A 29 4.46 3.11 11.07
CA THR A 29 3.12 2.53 10.87
C THR A 29 2.78 1.41 11.85
N ASP A 30 3.75 0.94 12.64
CA ASP A 30 3.61 -0.29 13.43
C ASP A 30 3.18 -1.49 12.54
N VAL A 31 3.73 -1.56 11.33
CA VAL A 31 3.55 -2.70 10.41
C VAL A 31 4.86 -3.48 10.37
N PRO A 32 4.84 -4.81 10.58
CA PRO A 32 6.06 -5.60 10.53
C PRO A 32 6.85 -5.36 9.23
N TYR A 33 8.16 -5.15 9.35
CA TYR A 33 9.03 -4.95 8.18
C TYR A 33 8.93 -6.08 7.16
N THR A 34 8.68 -7.32 7.63
CA THR A 34 8.44 -8.50 6.79
C THR A 34 7.19 -8.35 5.93
N THR A 35 6.11 -7.76 6.48
CA THR A 35 4.88 -7.45 5.75
C THR A 35 5.12 -6.39 4.70
N ILE A 36 5.74 -5.26 5.05
CA ILE A 36 6.11 -4.21 4.07
C ILE A 36 7.00 -4.80 2.97
N SER A 37 8.01 -5.57 3.33
CA SER A 37 8.90 -6.24 2.37
C SER A 37 8.18 -7.27 1.50
N ARG A 38 7.15 -7.95 2.00
CA ARG A 38 6.34 -8.89 1.22
C ARG A 38 5.45 -8.15 0.22
N ILE A 39 4.86 -7.02 0.60
CA ILE A 39 4.13 -6.12 -0.32
C ILE A 39 5.07 -5.63 -1.42
N MET A 40 6.26 -5.12 -1.07
CA MET A 40 7.21 -4.58 -2.07
C MET A 40 7.72 -5.64 -3.07
N ARG A 41 7.61 -6.92 -2.73
CA ARG A 41 7.92 -8.07 -3.60
C ARG A 41 6.66 -8.72 -4.19
N ALA A 42 5.52 -8.03 -4.16
CA ALA A 42 4.31 -8.52 -4.80
C ALA A 42 4.50 -8.59 -6.31
N GLU A 43 3.99 -9.68 -6.89
CA GLU A 43 3.99 -9.99 -8.32
C GLU A 43 2.60 -10.47 -8.70
N VAL A 44 2.23 -10.33 -9.98
CA VAL A 44 0.88 -10.61 -10.47
C VAL A 44 0.44 -12.05 -10.20
N ASN A 45 1.37 -13.01 -10.20
CA ASN A 45 1.10 -14.44 -10.08
C ASN A 45 1.35 -14.99 -8.65
N ARG A 46 1.57 -14.13 -7.65
CA ARG A 46 1.89 -14.56 -6.29
C ARG A 46 0.69 -14.40 -5.35
N GLU A 47 0.32 -15.48 -4.68
CA GLU A 47 -0.73 -15.48 -3.66
C GLU A 47 -0.24 -14.80 -2.38
N PHE A 48 -0.50 -13.49 -2.30
CA PHE A 48 -0.38 -12.71 -1.08
C PHE A 48 -1.24 -11.46 -1.21
N ASN A 49 -2.01 -11.17 -0.17
CA ASN A 49 -2.68 -9.89 0.00
C ASN A 49 -2.37 -9.37 1.41
N PRO A 50 -2.01 -8.09 1.57
CA PRO A 50 -1.92 -7.49 2.88
C PRO A 50 -3.28 -7.47 3.57
N GLU A 51 -3.25 -7.60 4.90
CA GLU A 51 -4.45 -7.52 5.73
C GLU A 51 -5.06 -6.11 5.69
N ILE A 52 -6.36 -6.01 5.96
CA ILE A 52 -7.07 -4.72 6.01
C ILE A 52 -6.43 -3.77 7.01
N ASP A 53 -6.00 -4.26 8.18
CA ASP A 53 -5.31 -3.42 9.18
C ASP A 53 -4.03 -2.79 8.64
N THR A 54 -3.26 -3.55 7.85
CA THR A 54 -2.06 -3.01 7.17
C THR A 54 -2.43 -1.90 6.19
N ILE A 55 -3.49 -2.07 5.40
CA ILE A 55 -3.96 -1.06 4.44
C ILE A 55 -4.43 0.20 5.19
N LEU A 56 -5.15 0.05 6.31
CA LEU A 56 -5.61 1.16 7.14
C LEU A 56 -4.44 1.93 7.78
N LYS A 57 -3.43 1.23 8.31
CA LYS A 57 -2.22 1.84 8.88
C LYS A 57 -1.45 2.65 7.84
N ILE A 58 -1.31 2.11 6.63
CA ILE A 58 -0.69 2.81 5.48
C ILE A 58 -1.52 4.05 5.11
N ALA A 59 -2.84 3.90 4.95
CA ALA A 59 -3.74 5.00 4.60
C ALA A 59 -3.67 6.15 5.62
N LYS A 60 -3.70 5.80 6.91
CA LYS A 60 -3.57 6.74 8.03
C LYS A 60 -2.25 7.51 7.98
N TYR A 61 -1.13 6.83 7.78
CA TYR A 61 0.19 7.46 7.72
C TYR A 61 0.28 8.47 6.56
N PHE A 62 -0.16 8.08 5.36
CA PHE A 62 -0.14 8.93 4.18
C PHE A 62 -1.29 9.94 4.10
N SER A 63 -2.13 10.01 5.13
CA SER A 63 -3.33 10.87 5.19
C SER A 63 -4.22 10.73 3.94
N CYS A 64 -4.43 9.49 3.49
CA CYS A 64 -5.24 9.17 2.32
C CYS A 64 -6.30 8.10 2.65
N THR A 65 -7.17 7.82 1.69
CA THR A 65 -8.20 6.78 1.80
C THR A 65 -7.64 5.39 1.46
N THR A 66 -8.31 4.34 1.95
CA THR A 66 -7.98 2.97 1.55
C THR A 66 -8.17 2.75 0.05
N ASP A 67 -9.15 3.44 -0.57
CA ASP A 67 -9.38 3.37 -2.01
C ASP A 67 -8.18 3.91 -2.82
N GLU A 68 -7.52 4.96 -2.34
CA GLU A 68 -6.27 5.45 -2.93
C GLU A 68 -5.13 4.43 -2.75
N VAL A 69 -4.98 3.84 -1.56
CA VAL A 69 -3.94 2.82 -1.29
C VAL A 69 -4.09 1.61 -2.23
N ILE A 70 -5.31 1.19 -2.50
CA ILE A 70 -5.60 0.05 -3.38
C ILE A 70 -5.82 0.45 -4.84
N LYS A 71 -5.55 1.71 -5.21
CA LYS A 71 -5.75 2.28 -6.56
C LYS A 71 -7.12 1.91 -7.14
N ARG A 72 -8.19 2.07 -6.36
CA ARG A 72 -9.56 1.86 -6.81
C ARG A 72 -10.01 3.08 -7.61
N THR A 73 -10.23 2.90 -8.92
CA THR A 73 -10.93 3.89 -9.72
C THR A 73 -12.43 3.73 -9.47
N VAL A 74 -13.07 4.72 -8.86
CA VAL A 74 -14.53 4.78 -8.83
C VAL A 74 -14.96 5.25 -10.22
N PRO A 75 -15.71 4.45 -11.00
CA PRO A 75 -16.25 4.92 -12.26
C PRO A 75 -17.18 6.10 -11.97
N ASN A 76 -16.87 7.25 -12.57
CA ASN A 76 -17.64 8.47 -12.42
C ASN A 76 -19.02 8.23 -13.05
N THR A 77 -19.99 7.81 -12.23
CA THR A 77 -21.39 7.68 -12.61
C THR A 77 -22.02 9.04 -12.38
N ASN A 78 -21.75 9.95 -13.32
CA ASN A 78 -22.52 11.18 -13.43
C ASN A 78 -24.00 10.78 -13.63
N SER A 79 -24.82 11.16 -12.65
CA SER A 79 -26.28 11.06 -12.64
C SER A 79 -26.92 11.98 -13.68
#